data_AF-A0A949I5V9-F1
#
_entry.id   AF-A0A949I5V9-F1
#
_cell.length_a   1.000
_cell.length_b   1.000
_cell.length_c   1.000
_cell.angle_alpha   90.00
_cell.angle_beta   90.00
_cell.angle_gamma   90.00
#
_symmetry.space_group_name_H-M   'P 1'
#
loop_
_entity.id
_entity.type
_entity.pdbx_description
1 polymer ?
#
loop_
_entity_poly.entity_id
_entity_poly.type
_entity_poly.pdbx_seq_one_letter_code
_entity_poly.pdbx_strand_id
1 'polypeptide(L)'
;MRFQVPQFIEIEDKIFGPLTLKQFIYLAGGGGISYVIYAIVPYFIVAVFLIIPVALFSLALAFYKVNGKPFIFIVESAVKYALGNKLYLWEKREKRVTKKESGGKEETALLKVPKLSESKLKDLTWSLDIKENLSPITREKRF
;
A
#
# COMPACT_ATOMS: atom_id res chain seq x y z
N MET A 1 18.67 21.36 -4.50
CA MET A 1 19.58 20.25 -4.13
C MET A 1 19.00 18.96 -4.69
N ARG A 2 19.80 18.08 -5.30
CA ARG A 2 19.32 16.75 -5.74
C ARG A 2 19.68 15.73 -4.65
N PHE A 3 18.69 15.11 -4.04
CA PHE A 3 18.92 14.06 -3.05
C PHE A 3 19.23 12.74 -3.76
N GLN A 4 20.33 12.09 -3.38
CA GLN A 4 20.60 10.72 -3.80
C GLN A 4 19.76 9.80 -2.92
N VAL A 5 18.82 9.08 -3.53
CA VAL A 5 18.03 8.06 -2.84
C VAL A 5 18.90 6.80 -2.75
N PRO A 6 19.13 6.24 -1.56
CA PRO A 6 19.85 4.98 -1.42
C PRO A 6 19.11 3.88 -2.20
N GLN A 7 19.84 3.15 -3.04
CA GLN A 7 19.24 2.13 -3.92
C GLN A 7 18.77 0.86 -3.20
N PHE A 8 19.13 0.69 -1.92
CA PHE A 8 18.85 -0.54 -1.15
C PHE A 8 17.77 -0.39 -0.08
N ILE A 9 16.93 0.66 -0.13
CA ILE A 9 15.85 0.83 0.86
C ILE A 9 14.74 -0.23 0.75
N GLU A 10 14.62 -0.89 -0.41
CA GLU A 10 13.53 -1.84 -0.68
C GLU A 10 13.89 -3.29 -0.36
N ILE A 11 15.18 -3.60 -0.16
CA ILE A 11 15.67 -4.95 0.10
C ILE A 11 15.77 -5.12 1.62
N GLU A 12 15.07 -6.13 2.16
CA GLU A 12 15.20 -6.48 3.58
C GLU A 12 16.62 -6.94 3.92
N ASP A 13 17.09 -6.51 5.10
CA ASP A 13 18.39 -6.92 5.62
C ASP A 13 18.42 -8.43 5.86
N LYS A 14 19.46 -9.06 5.32
CA LYS A 14 19.76 -10.48 5.53
C LYS A 14 20.64 -10.63 6.77
N ILE A 15 20.01 -10.97 7.89
CA ILE A 15 20.67 -11.07 9.19
C ILE A 15 21.26 -12.46 9.40
N PHE A 16 20.58 -13.51 8.92
CA PHE A 16 20.98 -14.90 9.11
C PHE A 16 21.47 -15.50 7.79
N GLY A 17 22.72 -15.19 7.43
CA GLY A 17 23.33 -15.65 6.18
C GLY A 17 22.52 -15.17 4.97
N PRO A 18 21.89 -16.07 4.17
CA PRO A 18 21.06 -15.66 3.03
C PRO A 18 19.64 -15.22 3.41
N LEU A 19 19.21 -15.40 4.67
CA LEU A 19 17.83 -15.22 5.10
C LEU A 19 17.59 -13.84 5.73
N THR A 20 16.44 -13.24 5.39
CA THR A 20 15.90 -12.09 6.12
C THR A 20 15.33 -12.55 7.47
N LEU A 21 15.18 -11.62 8.41
CA LEU A 21 14.61 -11.93 9.73
C LEU A 21 13.21 -12.57 9.62
N LYS A 22 12.38 -12.10 8.68
CA LYS A 22 11.04 -12.67 8.45
C LYS A 22 11.12 -14.11 7.95
N GLN A 23 12.00 -14.37 6.98
CA GLN A 23 12.21 -15.72 6.45
C GLN A 23 12.70 -16.69 7.53
N PHE A 24 13.63 -16.22 8.37
CA PHE A 24 14.09 -17.00 9.52
C PHE A 24 12.94 -17.34 10.47
N ILE A 25 12.08 -16.38 10.82
CA ILE A 25 10.92 -16.62 11.69
C ILE A 25 9.96 -17.64 11.06
N TYR A 26 9.70 -17.58 9.75
CA TYR A 26 8.82 -18.55 9.09
C TYR A 26 9.37 -19.97 9.14
N LEU A 27 10.67 -20.14 8.93
CA LEU A 27 11.35 -21.44 8.99
C LEU A 27 11.47 -21.96 10.41
N ALA A 28 11.84 -21.10 11.37
CA ALA A 28 11.92 -21.45 12.78
C ALA A 28 10.54 -21.82 13.35
N GLY A 29 9.49 -21.05 13.00
CA GLY A 29 8.11 -21.35 13.38
C GLY A 29 7.61 -22.65 12.75
N GLY A 30 7.83 -22.85 11.46
CA GLY A 30 7.45 -24.09 10.77
C GLY A 30 8.18 -25.33 11.29
N GLY A 31 9.49 -25.20 11.56
CA GLY A 31 10.29 -26.25 12.17
C GLY A 31 9.86 -26.54 13.60
N GLY A 32 9.56 -25.50 14.39
CA GLY A 32 9.03 -25.63 15.75
C GLY A 32 7.69 -26.37 15.78
N ILE A 33 6.74 -26.00 14.91
CA ILE A 33 5.45 -26.70 14.78
C ILE A 33 5.67 -28.16 14.35
N SER A 34 6.56 -28.39 13.38
CA SER A 34 6.88 -29.74 12.91
C SER A 34 7.46 -30.62 14.02
N TYR A 35 8.34 -30.05 14.86
CA TYR A 35 8.89 -30.73 16.03
C TYR A 35 7.83 -31.04 17.08
N VAL A 36 6.92 -30.10 17.35
CA VAL A 36 5.79 -30.32 18.28
C VAL A 36 4.89 -31.46 17.78
N ILE A 37 4.58 -31.51 16.48
CA ILE A 37 3.81 -32.61 15.89
C ILE A 37 4.54 -33.94 16.06
N TYR A 38 5.84 -33.98 15.79
CA TYR A 38 6.67 -35.17 15.97
C TYR A 38 6.71 -35.64 17.43
N ALA A 39 6.75 -34.72 18.40
CA ALA A 39 6.80 -35.04 19.82
C ALA A 39 5.47 -35.56 20.39
N ILE A 40 4.33 -35.08 19.86
CA ILE A 40 3.00 -35.41 20.37
C ILE A 40 2.41 -36.65 19.69
N VAL A 41 2.68 -36.85 18.40
CA VAL A 41 2.05 -37.93 17.62
C VAL A 41 2.88 -39.22 17.73
N PRO A 42 2.37 -40.29 18.36
CA PRO A 42 3.13 -41.51 18.60
C PRO A 42 3.34 -42.36 17.33
N TYR A 43 2.48 -42.18 16.32
CA TYR A 43 2.56 -42.90 15.05
C TYR A 43 3.42 -42.12 14.05
N PHE A 44 4.63 -42.61 13.77
CA PHE A 44 5.59 -41.95 12.89
C PHE A 44 5.02 -41.59 11.51
N ILE A 45 4.29 -42.50 10.87
CA ILE A 45 3.70 -42.27 9.54
C ILE A 45 2.68 -41.14 9.56
N VAL A 46 1.83 -41.10 10.60
CA VAL A 46 0.82 -40.05 10.78
C VAL A 46 1.50 -38.72 11.08
N ALA A 47 2.55 -38.72 11.89
CA ALA A 47 3.34 -37.52 12.19
C ALA A 47 3.95 -36.93 10.90
N VAL A 48 4.61 -37.76 10.09
CA VAL A 48 5.21 -37.33 8.81
C VAL A 48 4.14 -36.77 7.86
N PHE A 49 2.98 -37.43 7.76
CA PHE A 49 1.88 -36.96 6.93
C PHE A 49 1.39 -35.55 7.33
N LEU A 50 1.37 -35.23 8.62
CA LEU A 50 1.02 -33.90 9.13
C LEU A 50 2.15 -32.87 8.99
N ILE A 51 3.41 -33.31 9.11
CA ILE A 51 4.58 -32.44 9.01
C ILE A 51 4.81 -31.95 7.58
N ILE A 52 4.61 -32.81 6.57
CA ILE A 52 4.82 -32.47 5.16
C ILE A 52 4.11 -31.16 4.75
N PRO A 53 2.79 -30.99 4.94
CA PRO A 53 2.11 -29.75 4.54
C PRO A 53 2.59 -28.55 5.35
N VAL A 54 2.90 -28.71 6.63
CA VAL A 54 3.42 -27.62 7.50
C VAL A 54 4.79 -27.15 7.01
N ALA A 55 5.70 -28.09 6.74
CA ALA A 55 7.04 -27.81 6.24
C ALA A 55 6.98 -27.15 4.86
N LEU A 56 6.14 -27.68 3.96
CA LEU A 56 5.95 -27.11 2.62
C LEU A 56 5.40 -25.69 2.68
N PHE A 57 4.41 -25.44 3.55
CA PHE A 57 3.83 -24.12 3.74
C PHE A 57 4.85 -23.12 4.31
N SER A 58 5.65 -23.53 5.29
CA SER A 58 6.73 -22.71 5.86
C SER A 58 7.80 -22.35 4.81
N LEU A 59 8.21 -23.31 3.98
CA LEU A 59 9.14 -23.08 2.87
C LEU A 59 8.55 -22.12 1.82
N ALA A 60 7.26 -22.28 1.50
CA ALA A 60 6.57 -21.36 0.60
C ALA A 60 6.53 -19.94 1.16
N LEU A 61 6.25 -19.76 2.45
CA LEU A 61 6.29 -18.45 3.10
C LEU A 61 7.68 -17.79 3.04
N ALA A 62 8.75 -18.58 3.16
CA ALA A 62 10.11 -18.06 3.15
C ALA A 62 10.62 -17.71 1.73
N PHE A 63 10.38 -18.58 0.74
CA PHE A 63 11.06 -18.47 -0.57
C PHE A 63 10.13 -18.23 -1.76
N TYR A 64 8.84 -18.56 -1.64
CA TYR A 64 7.93 -18.44 -2.76
C TYR A 64 7.54 -16.97 -2.98
N LYS A 65 7.55 -16.57 -4.25
CA LYS A 65 7.14 -15.24 -4.69
C LYS A 65 6.08 -15.40 -5.78
N VAL A 66 5.03 -14.62 -5.67
CA VAL A 66 3.93 -14.61 -6.65
C VAL A 66 3.83 -13.21 -7.22
N ASN A 67 3.91 -13.10 -8.55
CA ASN A 67 3.88 -11.82 -9.26
C ASN A 67 4.89 -10.80 -8.71
N GLY A 68 6.10 -11.26 -8.39
CA GLY A 68 7.18 -10.43 -7.84
C GLY A 68 7.03 -10.06 -6.36
N LYS A 69 5.92 -10.43 -5.69
CA LYS A 69 5.69 -10.15 -4.27
C LYS A 69 5.94 -11.39 -3.40
N PRO A 70 6.48 -11.23 -2.18
CA PRO A 70 6.57 -12.31 -1.20
C PRO A 70 5.23 -13.00 -0.93
N PHE A 71 5.21 -14.33 -0.83
CA PHE A 71 3.98 -15.12 -0.64
C PHE A 71 3.15 -14.71 0.58
N ILE A 72 3.80 -14.19 1.64
CA ILE A 72 3.10 -13.68 2.84
C ILE A 72 2.00 -12.67 2.51
N PHE A 73 2.17 -11.81 1.51
CA PHE A 73 1.15 -10.81 1.14
C PHE A 73 -0.12 -11.45 0.59
N ILE A 74 0.01 -12.59 -0.09
CA ILE A 74 -1.14 -13.34 -0.58
C ILE A 74 -1.84 -14.02 0.58
N VAL A 75 -1.09 -14.65 1.48
CA VAL A 75 -1.66 -15.27 2.68
C VAL A 75 -2.38 -14.24 3.53
N GLU A 76 -1.77 -13.08 3.77
CA GLU A 76 -2.39 -11.97 4.48
C GLU A 76 -3.68 -11.50 3.79
N SER A 77 -3.67 -11.34 2.47
CA SER A 77 -4.85 -10.93 1.70
C SER A 77 -5.95 -12.00 1.75
N ALA A 78 -5.59 -13.28 1.66
CA ALA A 78 -6.52 -14.40 1.76
C ALA A 78 -7.18 -14.45 3.15
N VAL A 79 -6.39 -14.28 4.22
CA VAL A 79 -6.89 -14.21 5.60
C VAL A 79 -7.81 -13.01 5.79
N LYS A 80 -7.40 -11.82 5.34
CA LYS A 80 -8.23 -10.61 5.39
C LYS A 80 -9.54 -10.77 4.63
N TYR A 81 -9.51 -11.41 3.47
CA TYR A 81 -10.70 -11.66 2.66
C TYR A 81 -11.64 -12.70 3.28
N ALA A 82 -11.08 -13.75 3.90
CA ALA A 82 -11.84 -14.80 4.57
C ALA A 82 -12.52 -14.28 5.84
N LEU A 83 -11.82 -13.48 6.65
CA LEU A 83 -12.31 -12.92 7.91
C LEU A 83 -13.03 -11.59 7.76
N GLY A 84 -12.89 -10.92 6.61
CA GLY A 84 -13.46 -9.60 6.36
C GLY A 84 -14.97 -9.65 6.12
N ASN A 85 -15.66 -8.58 6.54
CA ASN A 85 -17.07 -8.39 6.22
C ASN A 85 -17.26 -8.27 4.70
N LYS A 86 -18.09 -9.14 4.14
CA LYS A 86 -18.42 -9.16 2.71
C LYS A 86 -19.50 -8.13 2.32
N LEU A 87 -20.14 -7.53 3.32
CA LEU A 87 -21.15 -6.48 3.14
C LEU A 87 -20.46 -5.16 2.83
N TYR A 88 -20.43 -4.82 1.54
CA TYR A 88 -20.11 -3.48 1.07
C TYR A 88 -21.31 -2.56 1.32
N LEU A 89 -21.39 -1.99 2.52
CA LEU A 89 -22.31 -0.90 2.80
C LEU A 89 -21.63 0.41 2.37
N TRP A 90 -22.23 1.12 1.43
CA TRP A 90 -21.78 2.47 1.08
C TRP A 90 -22.00 3.39 2.27
N GLU A 91 -20.90 3.70 2.96
CA GLU A 91 -20.90 4.65 4.05
C GLU A 91 -20.32 5.96 3.54
N LYS A 92 -21.08 7.05 3.67
CA LYS A 92 -20.58 8.39 3.36
C LYS A 92 -19.56 8.77 4.44
N ARG A 93 -18.32 8.30 4.30
CA ARG A 93 -17.23 8.69 5.19
C ARG A 93 -16.97 10.17 5.00
N GLU A 94 -17.37 10.96 5.98
CA GLU A 94 -16.86 12.32 6.10
C GLU A 94 -15.33 12.21 6.19
N LYS A 95 -14.64 12.74 5.19
CA LYS A 95 -13.19 12.91 5.23
C LYS A 95 -12.90 13.86 6.40
N ARG A 96 -12.72 13.32 7.59
CA ARG A 96 -11.99 14.03 8.64
C ARG A 96 -10.57 14.18 8.10
N VAL A 97 -10.26 15.39 7.67
CA VAL A 97 -8.89 15.81 7.39
C VAL A 97 -8.18 15.77 8.73
N THR A 98 -7.69 14.60 9.11
CA THR A 98 -6.67 14.51 10.15
C THR A 98 -5.48 15.25 9.58
N LYS A 99 -5.30 16.49 10.03
CA LYS A 99 -4.07 17.23 9.91
C LYS A 99 -3.00 16.37 10.57
N LYS A 100 -2.38 15.50 9.78
CA LYS A 100 -1.11 14.88 10.17
C LYS A 100 -0.22 16.07 10.47
N GLU A 101 0.15 16.21 11.73
CA GLU A 101 1.29 17.02 12.11
C GLU A 101 2.51 16.32 11.50
N SER A 102 2.76 16.65 10.24
CA SER A 102 4.02 16.39 9.59
C SER A 102 5.05 17.23 10.35
N GLY A 103 5.78 16.58 11.26
CA GLY A 103 7.06 17.08 11.73
C GLY A 103 7.94 17.28 10.49
N GLY A 104 8.09 18.54 10.08
CA GLY A 104 8.71 18.92 8.82
C GLY A 104 8.32 20.33 8.43
N LYS A 105 8.79 21.31 9.22
CA LYS A 105 8.93 22.68 8.72
C LYS A 105 9.90 22.61 7.55
N GLU A 106 9.43 22.83 6.31
CA GLU A 106 10.12 23.62 5.25
C GLU A 106 9.61 23.47 3.80
N GLU A 107 8.67 22.58 3.45
CA GLU A 107 8.30 22.41 2.02
C GLU A 107 7.04 23.14 1.51
N THR A 108 6.37 23.96 2.32
CA THR A 108 5.18 24.72 1.88
C THR A 108 5.48 26.08 1.22
N ALA A 109 6.76 26.46 1.07
CA ALA A 109 7.14 27.73 0.44
C ALA A 109 7.04 27.72 -1.10
N LEU A 110 6.98 26.55 -1.76
CA LEU A 110 7.13 26.45 -3.21
C LEU A 110 5.82 26.34 -4.00
N LEU A 111 4.66 26.19 -3.35
CA LEU A 111 3.35 26.21 -4.00
C LEU A 111 2.50 27.37 -3.49
N LYS A 112 3.05 28.59 -3.59
CA LYS A 112 2.27 29.81 -3.43
C LYS A 112 1.45 30.00 -4.70
N VAL A 113 0.34 29.27 -4.81
CA VAL A 113 -0.72 29.60 -5.77
C VAL A 113 -1.06 31.07 -5.51
N PRO A 114 -0.88 31.97 -6.48
CA PRO A 114 -1.20 33.37 -6.27
C PRO A 114 -2.69 33.44 -5.93
N LYS A 115 -3.03 33.84 -4.70
CA LYS A 115 -4.40 34.19 -4.35
C LYS A 115 -4.78 35.40 -5.20
N LEU A 116 -5.53 35.15 -6.27
CA LEU A 116 -6.16 36.20 -7.04
C LEU A 116 -7.11 36.94 -6.10
N SER A 117 -7.00 38.27 -6.01
CA SER A 117 -7.95 39.07 -5.25
C SER A 117 -9.32 39.01 -5.91
N GLU A 118 -10.39 39.10 -5.13
CA GLU A 118 -11.77 39.10 -5.65
C GLU A 118 -11.97 40.18 -6.73
N SER A 119 -11.28 41.32 -6.61
CA SER A 119 -11.27 42.36 -7.64
C SER A 119 -10.74 41.87 -8.99
N LYS A 120 -9.61 41.16 -9.01
CA LYS A 120 -9.01 40.65 -10.26
C LYS A 120 -9.87 39.57 -10.92
N LEU A 121 -10.55 38.73 -10.13
CA LEU A 121 -11.49 37.75 -10.66
C LEU A 121 -12.69 38.43 -11.32
N LYS A 122 -13.22 39.48 -10.70
CA LYS A 122 -14.33 40.27 -11.24
C LYS A 122 -13.95 41.00 -12.52
N ASP A 123 -12.74 41.58 -12.57
CA ASP A 123 -12.21 42.23 -13.77
C ASP A 123 -12.01 41.23 -14.93
N LEU A 124 -11.53 40.03 -14.63
CA LEU A 124 -11.40 38.95 -15.61
C LEU A 124 -12.76 38.52 -16.16
N THR A 125 -13.75 38.27 -15.30
CA THR A 125 -15.11 37.92 -15.72
C THR A 125 -15.72 39.01 -16.60
N TRP A 126 -15.58 40.29 -16.21
CA TRP A 126 -16.08 41.42 -16.98
C TRP A 126 -15.37 41.57 -18.34
N SER A 127 -14.05 41.38 -18.38
CA SER A 127 -13.28 41.42 -19.63
C SER A 127 -13.66 40.30 -20.61
N LEU A 128 -14.03 39.14 -20.08
CA LEU A 128 -14.42 37.97 -20.87
C LEU A 128 -15.81 38.19 -21.48
N ASP A 129 -16.75 38.69 -20.68
CA ASP A 129 -18.12 39.02 -21.07
C ASP A 129 -18.15 40.12 -22.16
N ILE A 130 -17.29 41.13 -22.03
CA ILE A 130 -17.16 42.19 -23.04
C ILE A 130 -16.56 41.68 -24.35
N LYS A 131 -15.54 40.82 -24.28
CA LYS A 131 -14.98 40.21 -25.49
C LYS A 131 -16.01 39.33 -26.19
N GLU A 132 -16.80 38.57 -25.44
CA GLU A 132 -17.87 37.74 -25.99
C GLU A 132 -18.96 38.58 -26.68
N ASN A 133 -19.28 39.75 -26.14
CA ASN A 133 -20.25 40.67 -26.73
C ASN A 133 -19.73 41.44 -27.96
N LEU A 134 -18.41 41.69 -28.04
CA LEU A 134 -17.76 42.36 -29.17
C LEU A 134 -17.40 41.41 -30.33
N SER A 135 -17.37 40.09 -30.10
CA SER A 135 -17.10 39.09 -31.14
C SER A 135 -18.41 38.45 -31.65
N PRO A 136 -19.02 38.92 -32.75
CA PRO A 136 -20.29 38.38 -33.25
C PRO A 136 -20.21 36.92 -33.74
N ILE A 137 -19.00 36.35 -33.90
CA ILE A 137 -18.76 35.02 -34.48
C ILE A 137 -19.00 33.88 -33.45
N THR A 138 -18.94 34.16 -32.14
CA THR A 138 -19.03 33.11 -31.11
C THR A 138 -20.47 32.76 -30.70
N ARG A 139 -21.44 33.63 -31.02
CA ARG A 139 -22.85 33.45 -30.63
C ARG A 139 -23.57 32.32 -31.38
N GLU A 140 -23.03 31.87 -32.51
CA GLU A 140 -23.70 30.92 -33.42
C GLU A 140 -23.49 29.44 -33.08
N LYS A 141 -22.61 29.11 -32.11
CA LYS A 141 -22.23 27.70 -31.79
C LYS A 141 -22.65 27.22 -30.39
N ARG A 142 -23.74 27.73 -29.84
CA ARG A 142 -24.42 27.13 -28.67
C ARG A 142 -25.83 26.68 -29.05
N PHE A 143 -25.92 25.47 -29.59
CA PHE A 143 -27.05 24.56 -29.49
C PHE A 143 -26.52 23.21 -29.03
#